data_AF-A0A5C6ET32-F1
#
_entry.id   AF-A0A5C6ET32-F1
#
_cell.length_a   1.000
_cell.length_b   1.000
_cell.length_c   1.000
_cell.angle_alpha   90.00
_cell.angle_beta   90.00
_cell.angle_gamma   90.00
#
_symmetry.space_group_name_H-M   'P 1'
#
loop_
_entity.id
_entity.type
_entity.pdbx_description
1 polymer ?
#
loop_
_entity_poly.entity_id
_entity_poly.type
_entity_poly.pdbx_seq_one_letter_code
_entity_poly.pdbx_strand_id
1 'polypeptide(L)'
;MDDPIALSDRLTECIPDDLYELWRNGPLRFASRDNLPVVELTGQRLALHWGSTRIVADAADCHFRVGRPWKMKRNARSARPLLPFGNHDLILIDFPPLQTGFWGGIWSYNTAPVGYTKRSLNDWANALATIVDGFDAQRFLHD
;
A
#
# COMPACT_ATOMS: atom_id res chain seq x y z
N MET A 1 4.50 -27.87 -7.52
CA MET A 1 4.68 -27.60 -8.95
C MET A 1 4.05 -26.24 -9.16
N ASP A 2 4.87 -25.20 -9.13
CA ASP A 2 4.43 -23.83 -9.36
C ASP A 2 4.31 -23.64 -10.88
N ASP A 3 3.12 -23.27 -11.33
CA ASP A 3 2.81 -23.05 -12.75
C ASP A 3 3.63 -21.86 -13.26
N PRO A 4 4.47 -22.02 -14.31
CA PRO A 4 5.35 -20.96 -14.79
C PRO A 4 4.62 -19.78 -15.47
N ILE A 5 3.30 -19.87 -15.64
CA ILE A 5 2.44 -18.80 -16.17
C ILE A 5 1.92 -17.88 -15.03
N ALA A 6 1.87 -18.35 -13.78
CA ALA A 6 1.32 -17.58 -12.66
C ALA A 6 2.24 -16.43 -12.19
N LEU A 7 3.48 -16.36 -12.68
CA LEU A 7 4.45 -15.32 -12.33
C LEU A 7 4.28 -14.02 -13.10
N SER A 8 3.48 -13.98 -14.19
CA SER A 8 3.21 -12.73 -14.93
C SER A 8 2.16 -11.83 -14.28
N ASP A 9 1.34 -12.37 -13.38
CA ASP A 9 0.19 -11.67 -12.80
C ASP A 9 0.39 -11.28 -11.33
N ARG A 10 1.63 -11.42 -10.84
CA ARG A 10 1.98 -11.06 -9.46
C ARG A 10 2.62 -9.69 -9.42
N LEU A 11 1.90 -8.73 -8.84
CA LEU A 11 2.47 -7.44 -8.47
C LEU A 11 2.92 -7.52 -7.01
N THR A 12 4.10 -7.02 -6.69
CA THR A 12 4.59 -6.99 -5.31
C THR A 12 5.29 -5.68 -5.06
N GLU A 13 4.91 -5.01 -3.98
CA GLU A 13 5.48 -3.73 -3.58
C GLU A 13 5.98 -3.83 -2.15
N CYS A 14 7.23 -3.44 -1.97
CA CYS A 14 7.80 -3.10 -0.68
C CYS A 14 8.29 -1.65 -0.71
N ILE A 15 8.59 -1.09 0.45
CA ILE A 15 9.25 0.21 0.54
C ILE A 15 10.60 0.14 -0.22
N PRO A 16 10.85 1.05 -1.17
CA PRO A 16 12.14 1.16 -1.85
C PRO A 16 13.29 1.43 -0.87
N ASP A 17 14.50 0.95 -1.20
CA ASP A 17 15.66 1.03 -0.32
C ASP A 17 16.05 2.47 0.06
N ASP A 18 15.94 3.41 -0.87
CA ASP A 18 16.17 4.84 -0.62
C ASP A 18 15.16 5.42 0.38
N LEU A 19 13.89 5.05 0.26
CA LEU A 19 12.85 5.44 1.19
C LEU A 19 13.02 4.76 2.56
N TYR A 20 13.48 3.51 2.58
CA TYR A 20 13.82 2.80 3.81
C TYR A 20 14.98 3.47 4.56
N GLU A 21 16.03 3.91 3.85
CA GLU A 21 17.14 4.65 4.47
C GLU A 21 16.68 5.98 5.08
N LEU A 22 15.78 6.71 4.40
CA LEU A 22 15.15 7.89 4.97
C LEU A 22 14.35 7.58 6.25
N TRP A 23 13.62 6.45 6.28
CA TRP A 23 12.89 6.00 7.48
C TRP A 23 13.83 5.64 8.63
N ARG A 24 14.94 4.95 8.33
CA ARG A 24 15.95 4.54 9.32
C ARG A 24 16.65 5.73 9.97
N ASN A 25 16.87 6.80 9.20
CA ASN A 25 17.50 8.03 9.66
C ASN A 25 16.53 9.01 10.35
N GLY A 26 15.23 8.69 10.40
CA GLY A 26 14.23 9.47 11.11
C GLY A 26 14.34 9.35 12.64
N PRO A 27 13.59 10.17 13.41
CA PRO A 27 13.67 10.21 14.86
C PRO A 27 13.18 8.93 15.56
N LEU A 28 12.65 7.95 14.81
CA LEU A 28 12.04 6.74 15.34
C LEU A 28 12.71 5.50 14.73
N ARG A 29 13.60 4.90 15.53
CA ARG A 29 14.50 3.77 15.20
C ARG A 29 13.81 2.40 15.05
N PHE A 30 12.51 2.37 14.75
CA PHE A 30 11.69 1.14 14.81
C PHE A 30 11.45 0.47 13.45
N ALA A 31 12.05 0.98 12.37
CA ALA A 31 11.98 0.35 11.06
C ALA A 31 13.11 -0.68 10.90
N SER A 32 12.78 -1.97 10.95
CA SER A 32 13.60 -3.04 10.38
C SER A 32 12.93 -3.53 9.09
N ARG A 33 13.72 -3.99 8.11
CA ARG A 33 13.18 -4.53 6.84
C ARG A 33 12.11 -5.60 7.07
N ASP A 34 12.30 -6.44 8.09
CA ASP A 34 11.36 -7.52 8.44
C ASP A 34 10.01 -7.00 8.95
N ASN A 35 9.92 -5.75 9.37
CA ASN A 35 8.71 -5.13 9.93
C ASN A 35 8.08 -4.07 9.02
N LEU A 36 8.43 -4.07 7.73
CA LEU A 36 7.81 -3.19 6.74
C LEU A 36 6.60 -3.86 6.07
N PRO A 37 5.60 -3.07 5.65
CA PRO A 37 4.50 -3.60 4.86
C PRO A 37 5.01 -4.06 3.49
N VAL A 38 4.65 -5.28 3.10
CA VAL A 38 4.77 -5.78 1.74
C VAL A 38 3.37 -6.10 1.24
N VAL A 39 3.02 -5.54 0.09
CA VAL A 39 1.73 -5.78 -0.55
C VAL A 39 1.95 -6.64 -1.78
N GLU A 40 1.16 -7.70 -1.90
CA GLU A 40 1.16 -8.57 -3.06
C GLU A 40 -0.22 -8.57 -3.68
N LEU A 41 -0.28 -8.45 -5.00
CA LEU A 41 -1.48 -8.70 -5.80
C LEU A 41 -1.26 -9.98 -6.58
N THR A 42 -2.24 -10.89 -6.56
CA THR A 42 -2.22 -12.12 -7.36
C THR A 42 -3.64 -12.43 -7.83
N GLY A 43 -3.88 -12.27 -9.13
CA GLY A 43 -5.24 -12.29 -9.67
C GLY A 43 -6.10 -11.20 -9.02
N GLN A 44 -7.20 -11.59 -8.36
CA GLN A 44 -8.10 -10.67 -7.64
C GLN A 44 -7.78 -10.52 -6.15
N ARG A 45 -6.72 -11.18 -5.65
CA ARG A 45 -6.41 -11.20 -4.22
C ARG A 45 -5.27 -10.28 -3.88
N LEU A 46 -5.46 -9.50 -2.83
CA LEU A 46 -4.42 -8.71 -2.18
C LEU A 46 -3.96 -9.43 -0.91
N ALA A 47 -2.64 -9.49 -0.72
CA ALA A 47 -2.03 -9.93 0.53
C ALA A 47 -1.21 -8.79 1.12
N LEU A 48 -1.43 -8.49 2.39
CA LEU A 48 -0.60 -7.61 3.19
C LEU A 48 0.23 -8.44 4.16
N HIS A 49 1.54 -8.36 4.02
CA HIS A 49 2.52 -8.89 4.96
C HIS A 49 3.07 -7.74 5.80
N TRP A 50 3.05 -7.91 7.12
CA TRP A 50 3.61 -6.94 8.05
C TRP A 50 4.22 -7.65 9.26
N GLY A 51 5.55 -7.80 9.26
CA GLY A 51 6.19 -8.66 10.26
C GLY A 51 5.67 -10.09 10.14
N SER A 52 5.23 -10.67 11.26
CA SER A 52 4.59 -11.99 11.29
C SER A 52 3.11 -11.99 10.89
N THR A 53 2.50 -10.80 10.71
CA THR A 53 1.08 -10.71 10.34
C THR A 53 0.91 -10.85 8.84
N ARG A 54 0.01 -11.75 8.41
CA ARG A 54 -0.46 -11.84 7.02
C ARG A 54 -1.96 -11.64 6.97
N ILE A 55 -2.41 -10.72 6.14
CA ILE A 55 -3.83 -10.50 5.83
C ILE A 55 -4.00 -10.79 4.34
N VAL A 56 -5.02 -11.57 3.97
CA VAL A 56 -5.37 -11.83 2.58
C VAL A 56 -6.83 -11.47 2.40
N ALA A 57 -7.14 -10.69 1.38
CA ALA A 57 -8.48 -10.23 1.08
C ALA A 57 -8.70 -10.20 -0.44
N ASP A 58 -9.96 -10.22 -0.87
CA ASP A 58 -10.30 -9.85 -2.23
C ASP A 58 -10.02 -8.35 -2.43
N ALA A 59 -9.54 -7.97 -3.61
CA ALA A 59 -9.34 -6.58 -3.95
C ALA A 59 -10.66 -5.78 -3.88
N ALA A 60 -11.80 -6.41 -4.19
CA ALA A 60 -13.12 -5.81 -4.08
C ALA A 60 -13.56 -5.53 -2.63
N ASP A 61 -12.99 -6.27 -1.65
CA ASP A 61 -13.27 -6.06 -0.23
C ASP A 61 -12.37 -4.98 0.41
N CYS A 62 -11.42 -4.43 -0.35
CA CYS A 62 -10.50 -3.41 0.11
C CYS A 62 -11.02 -2.01 -0.24
N HIS A 63 -10.58 -1.00 0.51
CA HIS A 63 -10.86 0.39 0.18
C HIS A 63 -9.60 1.11 -0.30
N PHE A 64 -9.68 1.78 -1.45
CA PHE A 64 -8.56 2.46 -2.08
C PHE A 64 -8.71 3.97 -1.98
N ARG A 65 -7.63 4.66 -1.60
CA ARG A 65 -7.63 6.13 -1.51
C ARG A 65 -6.28 6.72 -1.83
N VAL A 66 -6.31 7.94 -2.38
CA VAL A 66 -5.11 8.73 -2.62
C VAL A 66 -4.56 9.23 -1.29
N GLY A 67 -3.26 9.07 -1.06
CA GLY A 67 -2.64 9.72 0.08
C GLY A 67 -1.15 9.48 0.21
N ARG A 68 -0.60 10.07 1.27
CA ARG A 68 0.83 10.06 1.54
C ARG A 68 1.19 8.93 2.51
N PRO A 69 2.43 8.43 2.49
CA PRO A 69 2.89 7.34 3.38
C PRO A 69 2.55 7.56 4.86
N TRP A 70 2.65 8.80 5.35
CA TRP A 70 2.38 9.11 6.77
C TRP A 70 0.90 9.06 7.17
N LYS A 71 -0.01 8.72 6.25
CA LYS A 71 -1.45 8.50 6.55
C LYS A 71 -1.76 7.04 6.92
N MET A 72 -0.76 6.16 7.08
CA MET A 72 -0.94 4.77 7.51
C MET A 72 -1.21 4.66 9.02
N LYS A 73 -2.33 4.10 9.47
CA LYS A 73 -2.64 4.11 10.92
C LYS A 73 -1.73 3.24 11.82
N ARG A 74 -1.25 2.08 11.35
CA ARG A 74 -0.52 1.11 12.20
C ARG A 74 0.92 1.54 12.53
N ASN A 75 1.67 2.07 11.57
CA ASN A 75 3.04 2.56 11.77
C ASN A 75 3.27 4.06 11.48
N ALA A 76 2.30 4.82 10.94
CA ALA A 76 2.59 6.25 10.70
C ALA A 76 2.61 7.11 11.96
N ARG A 77 2.30 6.57 13.15
CA ARG A 77 2.64 7.26 14.40
C ARG A 77 4.13 7.53 14.49
N SER A 78 4.98 6.66 13.91
CA SER A 78 6.42 6.88 13.80
C SER A 78 6.88 7.59 12.52
N ALA A 79 6.00 7.79 11.56
CA ALA A 79 6.25 8.57 10.35
C ALA A 79 5.65 9.99 10.41
N ARG A 80 5.24 10.45 11.61
CA ARG A 80 4.78 11.83 11.82
C ARG A 80 5.89 12.82 11.44
N PRO A 81 5.56 13.96 10.82
CA PRO A 81 6.50 14.74 10.04
C PRO A 81 7.48 15.49 10.94
N LEU A 82 8.76 15.14 10.82
CA LEU A 82 9.82 16.16 10.70
C LEU A 82 10.35 16.24 9.26
N LEU A 83 10.09 15.23 8.43
CA LEU A 83 10.46 15.20 7.01
C LEU A 83 9.26 14.76 6.17
N PRO A 84 8.90 15.47 5.09
CA PRO A 84 7.85 15.07 4.16
C PRO A 84 8.31 13.83 3.38
N PHE A 85 7.89 12.65 3.82
CA PHE A 85 8.20 11.39 3.13
C PHE A 85 7.33 11.24 1.88
N GLY A 86 7.95 11.23 0.70
CA GLY A 86 7.24 11.09 -0.57
C GLY A 86 6.52 12.38 -0.94
N ASN A 87 7.08 13.12 -1.89
CA ASN A 87 6.47 14.34 -2.41
C ASN A 87 5.35 14.07 -3.43
N HIS A 88 5.06 12.80 -3.72
CA HIS A 88 3.93 12.40 -4.56
C HIS A 88 2.88 11.60 -3.80
N ASP A 89 1.69 11.54 -4.39
CA ASP A 89 0.58 10.76 -3.87
C ASP A 89 0.74 9.28 -4.21
N LEU A 90 0.33 8.43 -3.27
CA LEU A 90 0.35 6.97 -3.37
C LEU A 90 -1.06 6.40 -3.38
N ILE A 91 -1.18 5.14 -3.80
CA ILE A 91 -2.40 4.34 -3.59
C ILE A 91 -2.33 3.77 -2.18
N LEU A 92 -3.20 4.25 -1.29
CA LEU A 92 -3.39 3.66 0.03
C LEU A 92 -4.48 2.60 -0.06
N ILE A 93 -4.14 1.38 0.36
CA ILE A 93 -5.03 0.22 0.40
C ILE A 93 -5.39 -0.02 1.86
N ASP A 94 -6.64 0.20 2.20
CA ASP A 94 -7.22 -0.15 3.50
C ASP A 94 -7.75 -1.59 3.41
N PHE A 95 -7.07 -2.53 4.07
CA PHE A 95 -7.47 -3.92 4.14
C PHE A 95 -8.56 -4.15 5.20
N PRO A 96 -9.42 -5.16 5.07
CA PRO A 96 -10.34 -5.56 6.14
C PRO A 96 -9.65 -5.83 7.50
N PRO A 97 -10.37 -5.67 8.64
CA PRO A 97 -11.74 -5.16 8.73
C PRO A 97 -11.82 -3.65 8.50
N LEU A 98 -12.73 -3.24 7.61
CA LEU A 98 -13.00 -1.84 7.31
C LEU A 98 -13.88 -1.22 8.40
N GLN A 99 -13.62 0.03 8.74
CA GLN A 99 -14.39 0.80 9.70
C GLN A 99 -14.95 2.05 9.03
N THR A 100 -16.21 2.37 9.37
CA THR A 100 -16.83 3.62 8.96
C THR A 100 -16.69 4.63 10.09
N GLY A 101 -16.01 5.73 9.82
CA GLY A 101 -15.88 6.85 10.75
C GLY A 101 -17.21 7.57 10.95
N PHE A 102 -17.28 8.39 12.00
CA PHE A 102 -18.47 9.17 12.36
C PHE A 102 -19.00 10.07 11.21
N TRP A 103 -18.10 10.52 10.33
CA TRP A 103 -18.42 11.35 9.15
C TRP A 103 -18.59 10.55 7.85
N GLY A 104 -18.79 9.22 7.94
CA GLY A 104 -19.00 8.35 6.77
C GLY A 104 -17.74 7.92 6.01
N GLY A 105 -16.55 8.42 6.40
CA GLY A 105 -15.29 8.00 5.78
C GLY A 105 -14.89 6.57 6.15
N ILE A 106 -14.53 5.77 5.15
CA ILE A 106 -14.00 4.41 5.35
C ILE A 106 -12.51 4.49 5.74
N TRP A 107 -12.09 3.66 6.68
CA TRP A 107 -10.69 3.52 7.05
C TRP A 107 -10.40 2.14 7.63
N SER A 108 -9.12 1.76 7.66
CA SER A 108 -8.66 0.54 8.33
C SER A 108 -7.47 0.81 9.25
N TYR A 109 -7.27 -0.09 10.22
CA TYR A 109 -5.99 -0.19 10.93
C TYR A 109 -4.92 -0.88 10.08
N ASN A 110 -5.32 -1.62 9.04
CA ASN A 110 -4.45 -2.37 8.14
C ASN A 110 -4.29 -1.62 6.81
N THR A 111 -3.84 -0.36 6.88
CA THR A 111 -3.53 0.43 5.68
C THR A 111 -2.11 0.16 5.21
N ALA A 112 -1.94 -0.16 3.93
CA ALA A 112 -0.64 -0.25 3.29
C ALA A 112 -0.61 0.60 1.99
N PRO A 113 0.49 1.30 1.72
CA PRO A 113 0.66 2.07 0.49
C PRO A 113 1.36 1.23 -0.59
N VAL A 114 1.06 1.55 -1.84
CA VAL A 114 1.80 1.08 -3.03
C VAL A 114 2.00 2.24 -4.00
N GLY A 115 2.82 2.06 -5.04
CA GLY A 115 3.09 3.10 -6.01
C GLY A 115 4.21 4.07 -5.61
N TYR A 116 5.25 3.58 -4.91
CA TYR A 116 6.32 4.45 -4.39
C TYR A 116 7.13 5.15 -5.46
N THR A 117 7.08 4.69 -6.71
CA THR A 117 7.67 5.35 -7.88
C THR A 117 6.60 5.56 -8.95
N LYS A 118 6.82 6.49 -9.90
CA LYS A 118 5.88 6.71 -11.01
C LYS A 118 5.59 5.43 -11.80
N ARG A 119 6.60 4.59 -12.00
CA ARG A 119 6.45 3.27 -12.65
C ARG A 119 5.55 2.35 -11.83
N SER A 120 5.87 2.13 -10.56
CA SER A 120 5.05 1.28 -9.68
C SER A 120 3.61 1.81 -9.58
N LEU A 121 3.44 3.13 -9.49
CA LEU A 121 2.12 3.75 -9.41
C LEU A 121 1.26 3.44 -10.65
N ASN A 122 1.86 3.54 -11.85
CA ASN A 122 1.21 3.12 -13.08
C ASN A 122 0.87 1.63 -13.09
N ASP A 123 1.82 0.77 -12.72
CA ASP A 123 1.62 -0.69 -12.73
C ASP A 123 0.48 -1.10 -11.78
N TRP A 124 0.45 -0.55 -10.56
CA TRP A 124 -0.61 -0.79 -9.57
C TRP A 124 -1.95 -0.19 -9.99
N ALA A 125 -1.99 1.05 -10.48
CA ALA A 125 -3.24 1.68 -10.89
C ALA A 125 -3.90 0.91 -12.05
N ASN A 126 -3.10 0.47 -13.03
CA ASN A 126 -3.61 -0.33 -14.14
C ASN A 126 -4.08 -1.72 -13.68
N ALA A 127 -3.31 -2.39 -12.82
CA ALA A 127 -3.69 -3.71 -12.32
C ALA A 127 -4.96 -3.67 -11.45
N LEU A 128 -5.15 -2.61 -10.67
CA LEU A 128 -6.38 -2.42 -9.88
C LEU A 128 -7.57 -2.07 -10.75
N ALA A 129 -7.39 -1.24 -11.79
CA ALA A 129 -8.46 -0.89 -12.72
C ALA A 129 -9.01 -2.08 -13.52
N THR A 130 -8.22 -3.14 -13.72
CA THR A 130 -8.68 -4.34 -14.43
C THR A 130 -9.45 -5.31 -13.53
N ILE A 131 -9.30 -5.23 -12.21
CA ILE A 131 -9.86 -6.22 -11.27
C ILE A 131 -10.86 -5.65 -10.25
N VAL A 132 -10.85 -4.34 -10.01
CA VAL A 132 -11.75 -3.67 -9.06
C VAL A 132 -12.73 -2.80 -9.82
N ASP A 133 -14.01 -3.16 -9.76
CA ASP A 133 -15.07 -2.37 -10.38
C ASP A 133 -15.16 -0.97 -9.74
N GLY A 134 -15.28 0.06 -10.58
CA GLY A 134 -15.30 1.46 -10.14
C GLY A 134 -13.96 2.02 -9.63
N PHE A 135 -12.84 1.31 -9.78
CA PHE A 135 -11.52 1.86 -9.46
C PHE A 135 -11.09 2.92 -10.49
N ASP A 136 -11.05 4.18 -10.05
CA ASP A 136 -10.59 5.29 -10.88
C ASP A 136 -9.06 5.43 -10.83
N ALA A 137 -8.38 4.78 -11.78
CA ALA A 137 -6.93 4.88 -11.93
C ALA A 137 -6.46 6.32 -12.21
N GLN A 138 -7.25 7.14 -12.93
CA GLN A 138 -6.81 8.49 -13.31
C GLN A 138 -6.56 9.38 -12.10
N ARG A 139 -7.32 9.17 -11.02
CA ARG A 139 -7.14 9.85 -9.74
C ARG A 139 -5.73 9.72 -9.15
N PHE A 140 -4.97 8.70 -9.56
CA PHE A 140 -3.62 8.43 -9.08
C PHE A 140 -2.53 8.80 -10.10
N LEU A 141 -2.87 9.02 -11.36
CA LEU A 141 -1.90 9.18 -12.45
C LEU A 141 -1.69 10.63 -12.90
N HIS A 142 -2.01 11.61 -12.06
CA HIS A 142 -1.79 13.02 -12.36
C HIS A 142 -0.29 13.38 -12.30
N ASP A 143 0.19 14.08 -13.34
CA ASP A 143 1.56 14.59 -13.48
C ASP A 143 1.88 15.78 -12.55
#